data_AF-A0A6A4LUL1-F1
#
_entry.id   AF-A0A6A4LUL1-F1
#
_cell.length_a   1.000
_cell.length_b   1.000
_cell.length_c   1.000
_cell.angle_alpha   90.00
_cell.angle_beta   90.00
_cell.angle_gamma   90.00
#
_symmetry.space_group_name_H-M   'P 1'
#
loop_
_entity.id
_entity.type
_entity.pdbx_description
1 polymer ?
#
loop_
_entity_poly.entity_id
_entity_poly.type
_entity_poly.pdbx_seq_one_letter_code
_entity_poly.pdbx_strand_id
1 'polypeptide(L)'
;MATTHQPLLDRTPKRKTSLWKAFGLSLCVAAIIGSITLVSTRLTNPTSYNPSLSAHICDPALDRVSCWGMVLEVASGNTMQMNSVDLLQMFLKKSTSHIRDAMEMASNISRRINDPKEQVAIADCLELMDLSVGRVMDSVLALGKRTARSIWMPIPGSAVYSPTT
;
A
#
# COMPACT_ATOMS: atom_id res chain seq x y z
N MET A 1 -78.74 -52.60 2.79
CA MET A 1 -77.84 -52.79 3.95
C MET A 1 -77.31 -51.44 4.39
N ALA A 2 -77.13 -51.27 5.70
CA ALA A 2 -77.11 -50.00 6.41
C ALA A 2 -75.73 -49.30 6.48
N THR A 3 -75.81 -48.04 6.96
CA THR A 3 -74.82 -47.21 7.69
C THR A 3 -73.98 -46.17 6.91
N THR A 4 -74.43 -44.91 7.04
CA THR A 4 -73.77 -43.70 7.58
C THR A 4 -72.23 -43.65 7.60
N HIS A 5 -71.64 -42.53 7.14
CA HIS A 5 -70.61 -41.70 7.83
C HIS A 5 -70.11 -40.57 6.89
N GLN A 6 -70.43 -39.31 7.21
CA GLN A 6 -69.64 -38.10 6.84
C GLN A 6 -68.26 -38.15 7.57
N PRO A 7 -67.22 -37.28 7.31
CA PRO A 7 -67.16 -36.02 6.54
C PRO A 7 -65.82 -35.77 5.74
N LEU A 8 -65.71 -34.58 5.11
CA LEU A 8 -64.48 -33.76 4.96
C LEU A 8 -63.31 -34.24 4.07
N LEU A 9 -63.47 -34.11 2.75
CA LEU A 9 -62.39 -33.76 1.80
C LEU A 9 -62.81 -32.41 1.22
N ASP A 10 -62.03 -31.33 1.23
CA ASP A 10 -60.73 -31.25 0.59
C ASP A 10 -59.93 -30.01 1.09
N ARG A 11 -58.80 -30.30 1.72
CA ARG A 11 -57.46 -29.77 1.41
C ARG A 11 -57.24 -28.24 1.28
N THR A 12 -56.73 -27.70 2.40
CA THR A 12 -55.66 -26.68 2.54
C THR A 12 -55.68 -25.39 1.73
N PRO A 13 -55.51 -24.24 2.42
CA PRO A 13 -54.82 -23.11 1.85
C PRO A 13 -53.56 -22.71 2.64
N LYS A 14 -52.49 -22.59 1.86
CA LYS A 14 -51.62 -21.39 1.80
C LYS A 14 -50.38 -21.32 2.71
N ARG A 15 -49.25 -21.27 1.98
CA ARG A 15 -48.22 -20.22 2.09
C ARG A 15 -47.21 -20.38 3.24
N LYS A 16 -46.28 -21.33 3.08
CA LYS A 16 -44.96 -21.27 3.76
C LYS A 16 -43.75 -21.57 2.86
N THR A 17 -43.97 -21.86 1.58
CA THR A 17 -42.90 -22.32 0.67
C THR A 17 -42.12 -21.19 -0.01
N SER A 18 -42.69 -19.98 -0.21
CA SER A 18 -41.97 -18.88 -0.89
C SER A 18 -41.11 -18.04 0.06
N LEU A 19 -41.55 -17.85 1.31
CA LEU A 19 -40.82 -17.09 2.33
C LEU A 19 -39.50 -17.80 2.68
N TRP A 20 -39.53 -19.12 2.88
CA TRP A 20 -38.32 -19.87 3.23
C TRP A 20 -37.28 -19.87 2.10
N LYS A 21 -37.75 -19.84 0.85
CA LYS A 21 -36.91 -19.73 -0.35
C LYS A 21 -36.26 -18.35 -0.46
N ALA A 22 -36.98 -17.29 -0.10
CA ALA A 22 -36.43 -15.93 -0.03
C ALA A 22 -35.44 -15.74 1.13
N PHE A 23 -35.76 -16.28 2.32
CA PHE A 23 -34.84 -16.26 3.46
C PHE A 23 -33.57 -17.09 3.19
N GLY A 24 -33.72 -18.27 2.55
CA GLY A 24 -32.58 -19.09 2.14
C GLY A 24 -31.67 -18.40 1.14
N LEU A 25 -32.25 -17.72 0.13
CA LEU A 25 -31.49 -16.94 -0.84
C LEU A 25 -30.73 -15.79 -0.16
N SER A 26 -31.37 -15.08 0.77
CA SER A 26 -30.74 -14.00 1.53
C SER A 26 -29.56 -14.50 2.38
N LEU A 27 -29.69 -15.68 3.01
CA LEU A 27 -28.63 -16.24 3.84
C LEU A 27 -27.43 -16.68 3.00
N CYS A 28 -27.67 -17.26 1.81
CA CYS A 28 -26.61 -17.63 0.87
C CYS A 28 -25.85 -16.39 0.37
N VAL A 29 -26.56 -15.33 0.01
CA VAL A 29 -25.94 -14.07 -0.42
C VAL A 29 -25.11 -13.46 0.72
N ALA A 30 -25.64 -13.44 1.95
CA ALA A 30 -24.90 -12.97 3.11
C ALA A 30 -23.65 -13.81 3.40
N ALA A 31 -23.71 -15.13 3.24
CA ALA A 31 -22.58 -16.03 3.43
C ALA A 31 -21.50 -15.86 2.35
N ILE A 32 -21.88 -15.61 1.09
CA ILE A 32 -20.95 -15.32 -0.01
C ILE A 32 -20.26 -13.98 0.23
N ILE A 33 -21.02 -12.92 0.53
CA ILE A 33 -20.46 -11.60 0.84
C ILE A 33 -19.56 -11.68 2.08
N GLY A 34 -20.00 -12.39 3.13
CA GLY A 34 -19.23 -12.61 4.35
C GLY A 34 -17.94 -13.40 4.09
N SER A 35 -17.97 -14.40 3.21
CA SER A 35 -16.76 -15.15 2.85
C SER A 35 -15.79 -14.29 2.04
N ILE A 36 -16.28 -13.43 1.13
CA ILE A 36 -15.45 -12.49 0.39
C ILE A 36 -14.80 -11.48 1.34
N THR A 37 -15.53 -10.93 2.30
CA THR A 37 -14.98 -9.97 3.28
C THR A 37 -14.05 -10.66 4.28
N LEU A 38 -14.33 -11.89 4.71
CA LEU A 38 -13.47 -12.67 5.60
C LEU A 38 -12.17 -13.10 4.90
N VAL A 39 -12.23 -13.54 3.65
CA VAL A 39 -11.05 -13.83 2.83
C VAL A 39 -10.27 -12.55 2.56
N SER A 40 -10.95 -11.44 2.26
CA SER A 40 -10.31 -10.14 2.09
C SER A 40 -9.59 -9.70 3.36
N THR A 41 -10.19 -9.83 4.55
CA THR A 41 -9.56 -9.48 5.84
C THR A 41 -8.45 -10.45 6.27
N ARG A 42 -8.49 -11.71 5.82
CA ARG A 42 -7.39 -12.68 6.04
C ARG A 42 -6.21 -12.45 5.07
N LEU A 43 -6.46 -12.01 3.84
CA LEU A 43 -5.44 -11.62 2.86
C LEU A 43 -4.89 -10.20 3.09
N THR A 44 -5.71 -9.31 3.62
CA THR A 44 -5.30 -8.01 4.17
C THR A 44 -5.09 -8.15 5.68
N ASN A 45 -4.14 -8.99 6.08
CA ASN A 45 -3.36 -8.63 7.26
C ASN A 45 -2.26 -7.69 6.73
N PRO A 46 -2.45 -6.36 6.77
CA PRO A 46 -1.31 -5.47 6.61
C PRO A 46 -0.41 -5.75 7.81
N THR A 47 0.68 -6.47 7.55
CA THR A 47 1.88 -6.58 8.38
C THR A 47 2.10 -5.24 9.08
N SER A 48 1.70 -5.14 10.36
CA SER A 48 1.78 -3.97 11.25
C SER A 48 2.25 -2.66 10.59
N TYR A 49 1.48 -2.15 9.63
CA TYR A 49 1.85 -0.93 8.93
C TYR A 49 1.27 0.18 9.78
N ASN A 50 2.10 0.98 10.43
CA ASN A 50 1.62 2.12 11.22
C ASN A 50 1.00 3.12 10.22
N PRO A 51 -0.33 3.18 10.08
CA PRO A 51 -0.97 4.03 9.05
C PRO A 51 -0.70 5.51 9.32
N SER A 52 -0.36 5.86 10.57
CA SER A 52 0.08 7.19 10.97
C SER A 52 1.41 7.60 10.33
N LEU A 53 2.36 6.68 10.17
CA LEU A 53 3.71 7.03 9.71
C LEU A 53 3.73 7.37 8.21
N SER A 54 3.03 6.59 7.40
CA SER A 54 2.88 6.87 5.97
C SER A 54 2.01 8.09 5.69
N ALA A 55 1.03 8.37 6.56
CA ALA A 55 0.19 9.56 6.43
C ALA A 55 1.03 10.84 6.59
N HIS A 56 1.91 10.88 7.60
CA HIS A 56 2.79 12.04 7.83
C HIS A 56 3.77 12.33 6.70
N ILE A 57 4.23 11.32 5.95
CA ILE A 57 5.17 11.50 4.83
C ILE A 57 4.46 12.11 3.62
N CYS A 58 3.23 11.69 3.35
CA CYS A 58 2.48 12.10 2.16
C CYS A 58 1.50 13.27 2.39
N ASP A 59 1.25 13.67 3.63
CA ASP A 59 0.41 14.83 3.95
C ASP A 59 0.81 16.12 3.21
N PRO A 60 2.11 16.49 3.14
CA PRO A 60 2.53 17.68 2.41
C PRO A 60 2.72 17.46 0.90
N ALA A 61 2.48 16.24 0.37
CA ALA A 61 2.74 15.94 -1.03
C ALA A 61 1.69 16.59 -1.95
N LEU A 62 2.14 17.11 -3.09
CA LEU A 62 1.27 17.68 -4.13
C LEU A 62 0.28 16.63 -4.65
N ASP A 63 0.76 15.41 -4.87
CA ASP A 63 -0.07 14.25 -5.20
C ASP A 63 0.02 13.20 -4.10
N ARG A 64 -0.94 13.29 -3.18
CA ARG A 64 -1.04 12.39 -2.03
C ARG A 64 -1.31 10.95 -2.44
N VAL A 65 -2.08 10.72 -3.50
CA VAL A 65 -2.46 9.37 -3.95
C VAL A 65 -1.25 8.67 -4.55
N SER A 66 -0.50 9.34 -5.42
CA SER A 66 0.73 8.76 -5.97
C SER A 66 1.81 8.57 -4.92
N CYS A 67 1.95 9.52 -3.98
CA CYS A 67 2.86 9.37 -2.84
C CYS A 67 2.53 8.11 -2.03
N TRP A 68 1.24 7.92 -1.70
CA TRP A 68 0.79 6.74 -0.96
C TRP A 68 1.06 5.44 -1.72
N GLY A 69 0.80 5.41 -3.02
CA GLY A 69 1.09 4.27 -3.88
C GLY A 69 2.57 3.86 -3.82
N MET A 70 3.48 4.82 -3.95
CA MET A 70 4.92 4.56 -3.84
C MET A 70 5.34 4.09 -2.44
N VAL A 71 4.76 4.67 -1.38
CA VAL A 71 5.05 4.25 0.00
C VAL A 71 4.58 2.82 0.26
N LEU A 72 3.40 2.44 -0.26
CA LEU A 72 2.89 1.07 -0.16
C LEU A 72 3.76 0.08 -0.94
N GLU A 73 4.24 0.45 -2.13
CA GLU A 73 5.13 -0.40 -2.92
C GLU A 73 6.43 -0.72 -2.16
N VAL A 74 7.01 0.30 -1.53
CA VAL A 74 8.22 0.20 -0.70
C VAL A 74 7.98 -0.67 0.53
N ALA A 75 6.84 -0.49 1.19
CA ALA A 75 6.45 -1.22 2.39
C ALA A 75 6.16 -2.69 2.14
N SER A 76 5.42 -2.98 1.06
CA SER A 76 4.98 -4.34 0.76
C SER A 76 6.14 -5.28 0.44
N GLY A 77 7.30 -4.73 0.03
CA GLY A 77 8.50 -5.51 -0.23
C GLY A 77 9.25 -5.95 1.03
N ASN A 78 8.93 -5.40 2.21
CA ASN A 78 9.69 -5.62 3.44
C ASN A 78 8.80 -6.11 4.60
N THR A 79 9.12 -7.29 5.12
CA THR A 79 8.40 -7.93 6.25
C THR A 79 8.84 -7.44 7.63
N MET A 80 9.89 -6.61 7.71
CA MET A 80 10.37 -6.04 8.98
C MET A 80 9.72 -4.70 9.29
N GLN A 81 9.47 -4.47 10.57
CA GLN A 81 9.01 -3.20 11.11
C GLN A 81 10.04 -2.09 10.80
N MET A 82 9.73 -1.22 9.85
CA MET A 82 10.59 -0.10 9.47
C MET A 82 10.36 1.11 10.37
N ASN A 83 11.44 1.77 10.79
CA ASN A 83 11.34 3.10 11.34
C ASN A 83 11.12 4.14 10.21
N SER A 84 10.77 5.37 10.59
CA SER A 84 10.47 6.47 9.65
C SER A 84 11.61 6.82 8.70
N VAL A 85 12.85 6.76 9.20
CA VAL A 85 14.04 7.14 8.43
C VAL A 85 14.41 6.06 7.42
N ASP A 86 14.26 4.79 7.80
CA ASP A 86 14.51 3.66 6.90
C ASP A 86 13.45 3.60 5.79
N LEU A 87 12.18 3.85 6.14
CA LEU A 87 11.10 3.98 5.15
C LEU A 87 11.40 5.12 4.17
N LEU A 88 11.81 6.29 4.67
CA LEU A 88 12.16 7.42 3.82
C LEU A 88 13.39 7.13 2.93
N GLN A 89 14.41 6.48 3.46
CA GLN A 89 15.58 6.07 2.65
C GLN A 89 15.18 5.12 1.52
N MET A 90 14.32 4.14 1.81
CA MET A 90 13.87 3.18 0.81
C MET A 90 12.96 3.84 -0.23
N PHE A 91 12.08 4.74 0.20
CA PHE A 91 11.27 5.58 -0.69
C PHE A 91 12.14 6.38 -1.65
N LEU A 92 13.14 7.12 -1.15
CA LEU A 92 14.04 7.91 -1.99
C LEU A 92 14.84 7.05 -2.97
N LYS A 93 15.34 5.88 -2.53
CA LYS A 93 16.00 4.92 -3.43
C LYS A 93 15.07 4.45 -4.53
N LYS A 94 13.84 4.07 -4.18
CA LYS A 94 12.81 3.65 -5.14
C LYS A 94 12.47 4.76 -6.13
N SER A 95 12.32 6.01 -5.68
CA SER A 95 12.13 7.16 -6.58
C SER A 95 13.29 7.30 -7.58
N THR A 96 14.55 7.10 -7.17
CA THR A 96 15.66 7.14 -8.15
C THR A 96 15.64 5.99 -9.16
N SER A 97 15.09 4.83 -8.81
CA SER A 97 14.86 3.76 -9.79
C SER A 97 13.88 4.24 -10.86
N HIS A 98 12.75 4.82 -10.44
CA HIS A 98 11.74 5.30 -11.38
C HIS A 98 12.27 6.44 -12.28
N ILE A 99 13.14 7.31 -11.74
CA ILE A 99 13.81 8.34 -12.55
C ILE A 99 14.72 7.69 -13.60
N ARG A 100 15.50 6.66 -13.24
CA ARG A 100 16.35 5.94 -14.20
C ARG A 100 15.54 5.23 -15.28
N ASP A 101 14.41 4.61 -14.91
CA ASP A 101 13.50 3.98 -15.88
C ASP A 101 12.93 5.02 -16.86
N ALA A 102 12.59 6.21 -16.36
CA ALA A 102 12.15 7.34 -17.19
C ALA A 102 13.28 7.85 -18.11
N MET A 103 14.52 7.89 -17.64
CA MET A 103 15.69 8.24 -18.47
C MET A 103 15.89 7.23 -19.60
N GLU A 104 15.77 5.92 -19.33
CA GLU A 104 15.87 4.90 -20.37
C GLU A 104 14.77 5.07 -21.43
N MET A 105 13.53 5.31 -20.98
CA MET A 105 12.41 5.59 -21.87
C MET A 105 12.65 6.84 -22.73
N ALA A 106 13.10 7.93 -22.12
CA ALA A 106 13.41 9.18 -22.82
C ALA A 106 14.55 9.00 -23.83
N SER A 107 15.58 8.23 -23.48
CA SER A 107 16.68 7.88 -24.40
C SER A 107 16.19 7.07 -25.61
N ASN A 108 15.31 6.10 -25.39
CA ASN A 108 14.68 5.32 -26.47
C ASN A 108 13.83 6.21 -27.38
N ILE A 109 13.08 7.15 -26.81
CA ILE A 109 12.30 8.14 -27.55
C ILE A 109 13.22 9.04 -28.38
N SER A 110 14.29 9.57 -27.79
CA SER A 110 15.26 10.44 -28.48
C SER A 110 15.85 9.79 -29.73
N ARG A 111 16.09 8.47 -29.71
CA ARG A 111 16.62 7.72 -30.87
C ARG A 111 15.63 7.58 -32.02
N ARG A 112 14.33 7.75 -31.75
CA ARG A 112 13.25 7.58 -32.73
C ARG A 112 12.76 8.92 -33.31
N ILE A 113 13.14 10.03 -32.68
CA ILE A 113 12.79 11.38 -33.12
C ILE A 113 13.80 11.81 -34.19
N ASN A 114 13.31 12.44 -35.26
CA ASN A 114 14.15 13.01 -36.32
C ASN A 114 14.34 14.53 -36.19
N ASP A 115 13.59 15.18 -35.30
CA ASP A 115 13.71 16.60 -35.06
C ASP A 115 14.91 16.90 -34.14
N PRO A 116 15.90 17.69 -34.58
CA PRO A 116 17.10 17.95 -33.81
C PRO A 116 16.84 18.82 -32.57
N LYS A 117 15.83 19.70 -32.60
CA LYS A 117 15.47 20.55 -31.47
C LYS A 117 14.84 19.73 -30.36
N GLU A 118 13.97 18.77 -30.70
CA GLU A 118 13.40 17.82 -29.75
C GLU A 118 14.48 16.91 -29.14
N GLN A 119 15.43 16.42 -29.94
CA GLN A 119 16.55 15.63 -29.42
C GLN A 119 17.40 16.40 -28.40
N VAL A 120 17.72 17.68 -28.68
CA VAL A 120 18.45 18.53 -27.73
C VAL A 120 17.65 18.73 -26.45
N ALA A 121 16.35 19.02 -26.55
CA ALA A 121 15.50 19.18 -25.37
C ALA A 121 15.43 17.90 -24.52
N ILE A 122 15.42 16.71 -25.13
CA ILE A 122 15.46 15.44 -24.40
C ILE A 122 16.83 15.23 -23.75
N ALA A 123 17.93 15.58 -24.43
CA ALA A 123 19.26 15.51 -23.85
C ALA A 123 19.39 16.38 -22.58
N ASP A 124 18.88 17.61 -22.62
CA ASP A 124 18.84 18.50 -21.45
C ASP A 124 17.99 17.89 -20.32
N CYS A 125 16.83 17.30 -20.66
CA CYS A 125 15.99 16.60 -19.67
C CYS A 125 16.72 15.41 -19.03
N LEU A 126 17.49 14.65 -19.81
CA LEU A 126 18.28 13.52 -19.32
C LEU A 126 19.36 13.97 -18.33
N GLU A 127 20.06 15.06 -18.63
CA GLU A 127 21.05 15.65 -17.72
C GLU A 127 20.41 16.10 -16.40
N LEU A 128 19.27 16.80 -16.48
CA LEU A 128 18.54 17.24 -15.29
C LEU A 128 18.01 16.06 -14.45
N MET A 129 17.58 14.97 -15.08
CA MET A 129 17.18 13.76 -14.37
C MET A 129 18.37 13.09 -13.67
N ASP A 130 19.54 13.02 -14.31
CA ASP A 130 20.75 12.47 -13.69
C ASP A 130 21.20 13.29 -12.47
N LEU A 131 21.22 14.63 -12.60
CA LEU A 131 21.47 15.54 -11.48
C LEU A 131 20.46 15.35 -10.34
N SER A 132 19.20 15.09 -10.68
CA SER A 132 18.15 14.82 -9.70
C SER A 132 18.41 13.51 -8.94
N VAL A 133 18.86 12.46 -9.63
CA VAL A 133 19.29 11.20 -8.99
C VAL A 133 20.44 11.45 -8.02
N GLY A 134 21.45 12.22 -8.41
CA GLY A 134 22.57 12.59 -7.54
C GLY A 134 22.11 13.26 -6.25
N ARG A 135 21.28 14.31 -6.36
CA ARG A 135 20.75 15.05 -5.19
C ARG A 135 19.87 14.20 -4.28
N VAL A 136 19.08 13.28 -4.84
CA VAL A 136 18.29 12.35 -4.04
C VAL A 136 19.18 11.36 -3.29
N MET A 137 20.25 10.86 -3.93
CA MET A 137 21.22 9.97 -3.28
C MET A 137 22.01 10.69 -2.18
N ASP A 138 22.37 11.95 -2.38
CA ASP A 138 22.98 12.78 -1.33
C ASP A 138 22.06 12.92 -0.12
N SER A 139 20.75 13.06 -0.36
CA SER A 139 19.74 13.09 0.70
C SER A 139 19.68 11.78 1.48
N VAL A 140 19.75 10.64 0.79
CA VAL A 140 19.84 9.31 1.43
C VAL A 140 21.08 9.18 2.31
N LEU A 141 22.24 9.60 1.82
CA LEU A 141 23.48 9.58 2.59
C LEU A 141 23.41 10.51 3.82
N ALA A 142 22.80 11.69 3.66
CA ALA A 142 22.61 12.64 4.76
C ALA A 142 21.68 12.07 5.85
N LEU A 143 20.61 11.35 5.48
CA LEU A 143 19.74 10.64 6.42
C LEU A 143 20.51 9.59 7.21
N GLY A 144 21.31 8.75 6.54
CA GLY A 144 22.14 7.74 7.22
C GLY A 144 23.12 8.35 8.23
N LYS A 145 23.75 9.47 7.89
CA LYS A 145 24.64 10.21 8.81
C LYS A 145 23.91 10.77 10.03
N ARG A 146 22.67 11.27 9.87
CA ARG A 146 21.85 11.76 11.00
C ARG A 146 21.48 10.63 11.94
N THR A 147 21.04 9.48 11.41
CA THR A 147 20.71 8.30 12.23
C THR A 147 21.91 7.83 13.03
N ALA A 148 23.09 7.77 12.42
CA ALA A 148 24.33 7.45 13.13
C ALA A 148 24.57 8.46 14.26
N ARG A 149 24.54 9.77 13.98
CA ARG A 149 24.78 10.80 15.00
C ARG A 149 23.79 10.76 16.16
N SER A 150 22.51 10.46 15.92
CA SER A 150 21.52 10.31 17.00
C SER A 150 21.77 9.09 17.88
N ILE A 151 22.38 8.02 17.35
CA ILE A 151 22.78 6.84 18.14
C ILE A 151 23.99 7.18 19.04
N TRP A 152 24.86 8.11 18.62
CA TRP A 152 26.05 8.53 19.36
C TRP A 152 25.83 9.72 20.30
N MET A 153 24.61 10.27 20.42
CA MET A 153 24.32 11.29 21.44
C MET A 153 24.11 10.61 22.80
N PRO A 154 24.94 10.87 23.82
CA PRO A 154 24.66 10.40 25.17
C PRO A 154 23.38 11.09 25.65
N ILE A 155 22.45 10.28 26.18
CA ILE A 155 21.25 10.80 26.85
C ILE A 155 21.72 11.70 27.99
N PRO A 156 21.34 13.00 28.02
CA PRO A 156 21.66 13.85 29.16
C PRO A 156 20.84 13.36 30.35
N GLY A 157 21.46 12.55 31.22
CA GLY A 157 20.82 12.05 32.44
C GLY A 157 21.16 10.61 32.83
N SER A 158 21.81 9.80 31.99
CA SER A 158 22.27 8.48 32.42
C SER A 158 23.66 8.59 33.03
N ALA A 159 23.72 8.61 34.37
CA ALA A 159 24.96 8.46 35.12
C ALA A 159 25.68 7.18 34.68
N VAL A 160 26.82 7.34 34.02
CA VAL A 160 27.74 6.24 33.70
C VAL A 160 28.42 5.85 35.00
N TYR A 161 28.02 4.72 35.57
CA TYR A 161 28.76 4.07 36.65
C TYR A 161 30.12 3.65 36.09
N SER A 162 31.18 4.30 36.55
CA SER A 162 32.56 3.90 36.25
C SER A 162 32.95 2.78 37.22
N PRO A 163 33.42 1.61 36.75
CA PRO A 163 34.09 0.67 37.62
C PRO A 163 35.52 1.17 37.84
N THR A 164 35.80 1.62 39.06
CA THR A 164 37.17 1.85 39.54
C THR A 164 37.94 0.53 39.51
N THR A 165 39.13 0.56 38.88
CA THR A 165 40.19 -0.41 39.13
C THR A 165 41.15 0.18 40.15
#